data_AF-A0AAD7MJ32-F1
#
_entry.id   AF-A0AAD7MJ32-F1
#
_cell.length_a   1.000
_cell.length_b   1.000
_cell.length_c   1.000
_cell.angle_alpha   90.00
_cell.angle_beta   90.00
_cell.angle_gamma   90.00
#
_symmetry.space_group_name_H-M   'P 1'
#
loop_
_entity.id
_entity.type
_entity.pdbx_description
1 polymer ?
#
loop_
_entity_poly.entity_id
_entity_poly.type
_entity_poly.pdbx_seq_one_letter_code
_entity_poly.pdbx_strand_id
1 'polypeptide(L)'
;MLTMHSSVFRDLFTLPIPPDEAMIDNCSVVVLSGDTAQDWTLFLGALFPQYYSTEVPSLELLAAMLRLSKKYDFPLFRADCVRRLKEDLPRTLEEHDRLGLEWKNFTALGTPDAYLFLASLLREISLPSLLPFCYYSIIRDHRSIAMAKILDHSDHSVNTTDRLACSLGYAKLLKFQSGTSAWLGLDGGAFGQPRECASACTSRALASHISMNIQTKRHPLDIWILSKWNELQRWYGLCLLCHERNKARQHCWRSLPNVFGLPDWEELKALDFE
;
A
#
# COMPACT_ATOMS: atom_id res chain seq x y z
N MET A 1 -21.72 -19.74 16.91
CA MET A 1 -21.03 -18.51 16.44
C MET A 1 -20.68 -18.56 14.97
N LEU A 2 -19.91 -19.55 14.49
CA LEU A 2 -19.53 -19.63 13.07
C LEU A 2 -20.75 -19.55 12.12
N THR A 3 -21.80 -20.32 12.39
CA THR A 3 -23.07 -20.30 11.63
C THR A 3 -23.83 -18.98 11.64
N MET A 4 -23.59 -18.14 12.67
CA MET A 4 -24.23 -16.82 12.78
C MET A 4 -23.57 -15.82 11.83
N HIS A 5 -22.28 -15.97 11.58
CA HIS A 5 -21.48 -15.01 10.81
C HIS A 5 -21.04 -15.51 9.43
N SER A 6 -21.18 -16.81 9.14
CA SER A 6 -20.82 -17.44 7.87
C SER A 6 -21.95 -18.29 7.30
N SER A 7 -22.24 -18.07 6.02
CA SER A 7 -23.17 -18.91 5.24
C SER A 7 -22.57 -20.31 5.01
N VAL A 8 -21.28 -20.39 4.67
CA VAL A 8 -20.56 -21.66 4.44
C VAL A 8 -20.64 -22.56 5.66
N PHE A 9 -20.38 -22.05 6.87
CA PHE A 9 -20.49 -22.84 8.09
C PHE A 9 -21.93 -23.19 8.46
N ARG A 10 -22.89 -22.33 8.11
CA ARG A 10 -24.32 -22.64 8.28
C ARG A 10 -24.70 -23.85 7.43
N ASP A 11 -24.33 -23.84 6.16
CA ASP A 11 -24.64 -24.92 5.23
C ASP A 11 -23.87 -26.19 5.60
N LEU A 12 -22.57 -26.06 5.91
CA LEU A 12 -21.71 -27.17 6.32
C LEU A 12 -22.29 -27.95 7.51
N PHE A 13 -22.81 -27.25 8.53
CA PHE A 13 -23.38 -27.91 9.71
C PHE A 13 -24.80 -28.43 9.51
N THR A 14 -25.40 -28.21 8.33
CA THR A 14 -26.66 -28.87 7.95
C THR A 14 -26.45 -30.20 7.23
N LEU A 15 -25.21 -30.49 6.79
CA LEU A 15 -24.90 -31.72 6.08
C LEU A 15 -24.94 -32.93 7.04
N PRO A 16 -25.48 -34.07 6.61
CA PRO A 16 -25.46 -35.29 7.41
C PRO A 16 -24.02 -35.78 7.59
N ILE A 17 -23.66 -36.08 8.84
CA ILE A 17 -22.37 -36.65 9.25
C ILE A 17 -22.30 -38.10 8.75
N PRO A 18 -21.31 -38.47 7.92
CA PRO A 18 -21.09 -39.86 7.53
C PRO A 18 -20.80 -40.77 8.74
N PRO A 19 -21.25 -42.03 8.74
CA PRO A 19 -21.09 -42.93 9.89
C PRO A 19 -19.62 -43.23 10.25
N ASP A 20 -18.70 -43.11 9.30
CA ASP A 20 -17.26 -43.37 9.48
C ASP A 20 -16.44 -42.08 9.69
N GLU A 21 -17.09 -40.95 9.97
CA GLU A 21 -16.39 -39.67 10.13
C GLU A 21 -15.60 -39.61 11.44
N ALA A 22 -14.41 -39.01 11.38
CA ALA A 22 -13.55 -38.86 12.54
C ALA A 22 -14.24 -37.98 13.60
N MET A 23 -14.19 -38.45 14.85
CA MET A 23 -14.77 -37.75 16.01
C MET A 23 -13.65 -37.42 17.01
N ILE A 24 -13.69 -36.20 17.55
CA ILE A 24 -12.86 -35.79 18.69
C ILE A 24 -13.81 -35.24 19.75
N ASP A 25 -13.71 -35.73 21.00
CA ASP A 25 -14.58 -35.35 22.11
C ASP A 25 -16.08 -35.39 21.75
N ASN A 26 -16.48 -36.43 21.00
CA ASN A 26 -17.85 -36.63 20.52
C ASN A 26 -18.37 -35.52 19.58
N CYS A 27 -17.47 -34.77 18.94
CA CYS A 27 -17.75 -33.77 17.92
C CYS A 27 -17.20 -34.23 16.56
N SER A 28 -17.97 -34.00 15.48
CA SER A 28 -17.51 -34.26 14.12
C SER A 28 -16.33 -33.35 13.78
N VAL A 29 -15.31 -33.94 13.15
CA VAL A 29 -14.09 -33.24 12.75
C VAL A 29 -14.24 -32.78 11.31
N VAL A 30 -14.26 -31.45 11.13
CA VAL A 30 -14.22 -30.82 9.81
C VAL A 30 -12.76 -30.50 9.45
N VAL A 31 -12.27 -31.06 8.34
CA VAL A 31 -10.96 -30.73 7.80
C VAL A 31 -11.04 -29.49 6.91
N LEU A 32 -10.41 -28.40 7.33
CA LEU A 32 -10.37 -27.13 6.62
C LEU A 32 -9.12 -27.03 5.74
N SER A 33 -9.14 -27.72 4.61
CA SER A 33 -7.96 -27.86 3.73
C SER A 33 -7.46 -26.52 3.19
N GLY A 34 -6.15 -26.31 3.27
CA GLY A 34 -5.47 -25.12 2.73
C GLY A 34 -5.43 -23.92 3.68
N ASP A 35 -6.00 -24.02 4.88
CA ASP A 35 -5.86 -22.99 5.91
C ASP A 35 -4.72 -23.31 6.87
N THR A 36 -4.21 -22.27 7.53
CA THR A 36 -3.25 -22.44 8.62
C THR A 36 -3.95 -22.44 9.98
N ALA A 37 -3.41 -23.21 10.93
CA ALA A 37 -3.88 -23.17 12.32
C ALA A 37 -3.70 -21.77 12.94
N GLN A 38 -2.70 -21.02 12.48
CA GLN A 38 -2.43 -19.65 12.93
C GLN A 38 -3.54 -18.69 12.50
N ASP A 39 -3.97 -18.72 11.23
CA ASP A 39 -5.07 -17.87 10.75
C ASP A 39 -6.35 -18.16 11.54
N TRP A 40 -6.66 -19.44 11.76
CA TRP A 40 -7.82 -19.84 12.55
C TRP A 40 -7.73 -19.40 14.02
N THR A 41 -6.55 -19.50 14.64
CA THR A 41 -6.34 -19.06 16.02
C THR A 41 -6.56 -17.55 16.16
N LEU A 42 -5.99 -16.75 15.24
CA LEU A 42 -6.18 -15.30 15.20
C LEU A 42 -7.65 -14.93 14.97
N PHE A 43 -8.27 -15.54 13.96
CA PHE A 43 -9.64 -15.23 13.57
C PHE A 43 -10.68 -15.65 14.60
N LEU A 44 -10.55 -16.86 15.16
CA LEU A 44 -11.44 -17.30 16.25
C LEU A 44 -11.27 -16.42 17.47
N GLY A 45 -10.03 -16.04 17.80
CA GLY A 45 -9.75 -15.02 18.81
C GLY A 45 -10.61 -13.79 18.60
N ALA A 46 -10.59 -13.19 17.41
CA ALA A 46 -11.42 -12.03 17.09
C ALA A 46 -12.93 -12.31 17.08
N LEU A 47 -13.38 -13.49 16.67
CA LEU A 47 -14.81 -13.81 16.54
C LEU A 47 -15.55 -13.83 17.89
N PHE A 48 -14.86 -14.06 19.00
CA PHE A 48 -15.48 -14.09 20.33
C PHE A 48 -15.70 -12.66 20.87
N PRO A 49 -16.91 -12.30 21.35
CA PRO A 49 -17.28 -10.93 21.74
C PRO A 49 -16.37 -10.23 22.75
N GLN A 50 -15.66 -10.99 23.58
CA GLN A 50 -14.70 -10.46 24.54
C GLN A 50 -13.36 -10.01 23.92
N TYR A 51 -13.15 -10.28 22.62
CA TYR A 51 -11.91 -10.04 21.88
C TYR A 51 -12.11 -9.23 20.59
N TYR A 52 -13.34 -9.09 20.08
CA TYR A 52 -13.64 -8.07 19.06
C TYR A 52 -13.67 -6.69 19.73
N SER A 53 -12.49 -6.25 20.15
CA SER A 53 -12.23 -4.98 20.80
C SER A 53 -12.29 -3.85 19.76
N THR A 54 -12.53 -2.62 20.24
CA THR A 54 -12.26 -1.37 19.51
C THR A 54 -10.77 -1.18 19.16
N GLU A 55 -9.92 -2.12 19.55
CA GLU A 55 -8.49 -2.14 19.27
C GLU A 55 -8.16 -2.25 17.78
N VAL A 56 -7.01 -1.68 17.46
CA VAL A 56 -6.42 -1.66 16.13
C VAL A 56 -5.80 -3.04 15.86
N PRO A 57 -6.33 -3.87 14.92
CA PRO A 57 -5.84 -5.24 14.69
C PRO A 57 -4.41 -5.23 14.17
N SER A 58 -3.62 -6.28 14.43
CA SER A 58 -2.32 -6.44 13.76
C SER A 58 -2.49 -6.73 12.28
N LEU A 59 -1.43 -6.51 11.50
CA LEU A 59 -1.42 -6.86 10.08
C LEU A 59 -1.66 -8.36 9.85
N GLU A 60 -1.15 -9.22 10.73
CA GLU A 60 -1.36 -10.67 10.70
C GLU A 60 -2.83 -11.03 10.98
N LEU A 61 -3.44 -10.41 12.00
CA LEU A 61 -4.86 -10.61 12.28
C LEU A 61 -5.73 -10.14 11.11
N LEU A 62 -5.42 -8.98 10.53
CA LEU A 62 -6.12 -8.46 9.36
C LEU A 62 -6.01 -9.42 8.16
N ALA A 63 -4.82 -9.98 7.92
CA ALA A 63 -4.59 -10.97 6.87
C ALA A 63 -5.40 -12.25 7.10
N ALA A 64 -5.38 -12.80 8.32
CA ALA A 64 -6.16 -13.97 8.70
C ALA A 64 -7.67 -13.74 8.50
N MET A 65 -8.18 -12.59 8.98
CA MET A 65 -9.57 -12.19 8.78
C MET A 65 -9.94 -12.09 7.31
N LEU A 66 -9.11 -11.47 6.48
CA LEU A 66 -9.40 -11.32 5.04
C LEU A 66 -9.43 -12.66 4.30
N ARG A 67 -8.47 -13.54 4.56
CA ARG A 67 -8.41 -14.88 3.94
C ARG A 67 -9.62 -15.72 4.30
N LEU A 68 -9.88 -15.85 5.60
CA LEU A 68 -10.96 -16.71 6.09
C LEU A 68 -12.33 -16.10 5.79
N SER A 69 -12.48 -14.78 5.86
CA SER A 69 -13.74 -14.12 5.49
C SER A 69 -14.08 -14.22 4.02
N LYS A 70 -13.08 -14.22 3.13
CA LYS A 70 -13.28 -14.49 1.69
C LYS A 70 -13.64 -15.95 1.44
N LYS A 71 -12.93 -16.89 2.06
CA LYS A 71 -13.09 -18.34 1.80
C LYS A 71 -14.37 -18.93 2.39
N TYR A 72 -14.74 -18.48 3.59
CA TYR A 72 -15.87 -19.02 4.35
C TYR A 72 -17.06 -18.06 4.41
N ASP A 73 -17.07 -17.01 3.59
CA ASP A 73 -18.14 -16.02 3.50
C ASP A 73 -18.52 -15.41 4.86
N PHE A 74 -17.59 -14.66 5.46
CA PHE A 74 -17.86 -13.82 6.65
C PHE A 74 -17.98 -12.34 6.23
N PRO A 75 -19.12 -11.89 5.67
CA PRO A 75 -19.21 -10.61 4.96
C PRO A 75 -18.94 -9.39 5.84
N LEU A 76 -19.37 -9.41 7.11
CA LEU A 76 -19.15 -8.27 8.03
C LEU A 76 -17.66 -8.10 8.38
N PHE A 77 -16.96 -9.22 8.62
CA PHE A 77 -15.52 -9.21 8.88
C PHE A 77 -14.76 -8.75 7.63
N ARG A 78 -15.16 -9.25 6.47
CA ARG A 78 -14.59 -8.86 5.18
C ARG A 78 -14.74 -7.36 4.95
N ALA A 79 -15.95 -6.83 5.08
CA ALA A 79 -16.25 -5.41 4.87
C ALA A 79 -15.45 -4.51 5.83
N ASP A 80 -15.33 -4.89 7.11
CA ASP A 80 -14.54 -4.13 8.07
C ASP A 80 -13.05 -4.10 7.70
N CYS A 81 -12.46 -5.25 7.35
CA CYS A 81 -11.06 -5.31 6.95
C CYS A 81 -10.78 -4.51 5.68
N VAL A 82 -11.64 -4.63 4.66
CA VAL A 82 -11.51 -3.87 3.39
C VAL A 82 -11.61 -2.37 3.65
N ARG A 83 -12.55 -1.95 4.50
CA ARG A 83 -12.70 -0.53 4.91
C ARG A 83 -11.42 -0.03 5.56
N ARG A 84 -10.86 -0.77 6.54
CA ARG A 84 -9.60 -0.41 7.22
C ARG A 84 -8.43 -0.27 6.25
N LEU A 85 -8.27 -1.21 5.32
CA LEU A 85 -7.24 -1.12 4.27
C LEU A 85 -7.42 0.13 3.41
N LYS A 86 -8.65 0.41 2.96
CA LYS A 86 -8.97 1.58 2.11
C LYS A 86 -8.78 2.93 2.83
N GLU A 87 -8.82 2.95 4.16
CA GLU A 87 -8.58 4.14 4.97
C GLU A 87 -7.09 4.42 5.20
N ASP A 88 -6.25 3.38 5.28
CA ASP A 88 -4.80 3.52 5.47
C ASP A 88 -3.99 3.44 4.16
N LEU A 89 -4.59 2.94 3.07
CA LEU A 89 -3.99 2.85 1.74
C LEU A 89 -4.68 3.84 0.77
N PRO A 90 -4.06 5.01 0.50
CA PRO A 90 -4.65 6.08 -0.28
C PRO A 90 -4.83 5.70 -1.75
N ARG A 91 -5.97 6.11 -2.28
CA ARG A 91 -6.34 5.97 -3.71
C ARG A 91 -6.33 7.33 -4.41
N THR A 92 -6.30 8.41 -3.63
CA THR A 92 -6.18 9.79 -4.11
C THR A 92 -4.95 10.47 -3.53
N LEU A 93 -4.43 11.47 -4.23
CA LEU A 93 -3.27 12.24 -3.76
C LEU A 93 -3.64 13.00 -2.47
N GLU A 94 -4.90 13.40 -2.32
CA GLU A 94 -5.44 14.08 -1.15
C GLU A 94 -5.50 13.16 0.08
N GLU A 95 -5.83 11.88 -0.09
CA GLU A 95 -5.73 10.86 0.99
C GLU A 95 -4.27 10.65 1.39
N HIS A 96 -3.37 10.47 0.41
CA HIS A 96 -1.92 10.41 0.67
C HIS A 96 -1.45 11.66 1.40
N ASP A 97 -1.99 12.81 1.02
CA ASP A 97 -1.66 14.09 1.61
C ASP A 97 -2.20 14.26 3.05
N ARG A 98 -3.08 13.38 3.50
CA ARG A 98 -3.59 13.32 4.88
C ARG A 98 -2.96 12.22 5.73
N LEU A 99 -2.23 11.27 5.12
CA LEU A 99 -1.56 10.19 5.88
C LEU A 99 -0.52 10.72 6.88
N GLY A 100 -0.49 10.10 8.05
CA GLY A 100 0.59 10.24 9.03
C GLY A 100 1.78 9.33 8.71
N LEU A 101 2.72 9.23 9.66
CA LEU A 101 3.83 8.26 9.58
C LEU A 101 3.38 6.83 9.89
N GLU A 102 2.27 6.69 10.62
CA GLU A 102 1.74 5.41 11.09
C GLU A 102 0.35 5.14 10.50
N TRP A 103 0.05 3.85 10.28
CA TRP A 103 -1.28 3.37 9.99
C TRP A 103 -2.17 3.49 11.22
N LYS A 104 -3.45 3.81 11.01
CA LYS A 104 -4.38 4.08 12.12
C LYS A 104 -5.34 2.92 12.37
N ASN A 105 -5.57 2.10 11.35
CA ASN A 105 -6.61 1.09 11.35
C ASN A 105 -6.08 -0.34 11.47
N PHE A 106 -4.76 -0.53 11.41
CA PHE A 106 -4.07 -1.75 11.81
C PHE A 106 -2.65 -1.47 12.31
N THR A 107 -2.16 -2.29 13.25
CA THR A 107 -0.83 -2.14 13.85
C THR A 107 0.21 -2.80 12.96
N ALA A 108 0.96 -1.95 12.29
CA ALA A 108 2.26 -2.26 11.72
C ALA A 108 2.98 -0.95 11.45
N LEU A 109 4.31 -0.99 11.50
CA LEU A 109 5.09 0.14 11.00
C LEU A 109 4.87 0.21 9.48
N GLY A 110 4.63 1.40 8.95
CA GLY A 110 4.53 1.67 7.51
C GLY A 110 5.88 1.51 6.79
N THR A 111 6.56 0.39 7.00
CA THR A 111 7.85 0.03 6.43
C THR A 111 7.67 -0.57 5.05
N PRO A 112 8.66 -0.43 4.17
CA PRO A 112 8.65 -1.10 2.86
C PRO A 112 8.38 -2.61 2.94
N ASP A 113 8.84 -3.31 3.99
CA ASP A 113 8.60 -4.75 4.19
C ASP A 113 7.13 -5.07 4.49
N ALA A 114 6.46 -4.24 5.30
CA ALA A 114 5.03 -4.40 5.55
C ALA A 114 4.21 -4.18 4.27
N TYR A 115 4.61 -3.24 3.40
CA TYR A 115 3.99 -3.03 2.10
C TYR A 115 4.21 -4.19 1.12
N LEU A 116 5.36 -4.87 1.20
CA LEU A 116 5.66 -6.06 0.38
C LEU A 116 4.75 -7.23 0.76
N PHE A 117 4.56 -7.46 2.07
CA PHE A 117 3.56 -8.41 2.56
C PHE A 117 2.14 -8.03 2.12
N LEU A 118 1.75 -6.76 2.29
CA LEU A 118 0.45 -6.26 1.87
C LEU A 118 0.22 -6.44 0.37
N ALA A 119 1.20 -6.16 -0.49
CA ALA A 119 1.06 -6.35 -1.93
C ALA A 119 0.72 -7.81 -2.28
N SER A 120 1.34 -8.77 -1.58
CA SER A 120 1.01 -10.19 -1.74
C SER A 120 -0.42 -10.50 -1.29
N LEU A 121 -0.81 -10.00 -0.12
CA LEU A 121 -2.17 -10.16 0.42
C LEU A 121 -3.23 -9.54 -0.50
N LEU A 122 -3.02 -8.31 -0.98
CA LEU A 122 -3.96 -7.57 -1.82
C LEU A 122 -4.31 -8.32 -3.12
N ARG A 123 -3.35 -9.03 -3.71
CA ARG A 123 -3.63 -9.90 -4.87
C ARG A 123 -4.40 -11.14 -4.50
N GLU A 124 -4.03 -11.80 -3.40
CA GLU A 124 -4.72 -12.99 -2.89
C GLU A 124 -6.21 -12.70 -2.67
N ILE A 125 -6.52 -11.52 -2.14
CA ILE A 125 -7.88 -11.10 -1.82
C ILE A 125 -8.58 -10.34 -2.96
N SER A 126 -7.86 -10.04 -4.05
CA SER A 126 -8.40 -9.33 -5.24
C SER A 126 -8.83 -7.88 -4.94
N LEU A 127 -7.93 -7.10 -4.32
CA LEU A 127 -8.07 -5.65 -4.12
C LEU A 127 -6.95 -4.88 -4.86
N PRO A 128 -6.92 -4.94 -6.21
CA PRO A 128 -5.83 -4.38 -6.99
C PRO A 128 -5.78 -2.85 -6.94
N SER A 129 -6.86 -2.15 -6.56
CA SER A 129 -6.86 -0.68 -6.46
C SER A 129 -5.90 -0.12 -5.42
N LEU A 130 -5.47 -0.96 -4.47
CA LEU A 130 -4.55 -0.57 -3.40
C LEU A 130 -3.07 -0.85 -3.76
N LEU A 131 -2.82 -1.62 -4.82
CA LEU A 131 -1.46 -1.99 -5.25
C LEU A 131 -0.58 -0.80 -5.68
N PRO A 132 -1.06 0.21 -6.43
CA PRO A 132 -0.19 1.31 -6.89
C PRO A 132 0.50 2.04 -5.73
N PHE A 133 -0.22 2.29 -4.64
CA PHE A 133 0.35 2.93 -3.47
C PHE A 133 1.27 2.00 -2.67
N CYS A 134 0.91 0.71 -2.54
CA CYS A 134 1.79 -0.29 -1.93
C CYS A 134 3.13 -0.38 -2.68
N TYR A 135 3.10 -0.51 -4.00
CA TYR A 135 4.33 -0.57 -4.81
C TYR A 135 5.15 0.70 -4.70
N TYR A 136 4.52 1.89 -4.74
CA TYR A 136 5.21 3.15 -4.49
C TYR A 136 5.94 3.15 -3.14
N SER A 137 5.29 2.64 -2.09
CA SER A 137 5.84 2.61 -0.74
C SER A 137 7.00 1.61 -0.57
N ILE A 138 6.97 0.50 -1.31
CA ILE A 138 8.08 -0.47 -1.38
C ILE A 138 9.32 0.17 -1.99
N ILE A 139 9.19 0.83 -3.13
CA ILE A 139 10.34 1.32 -3.92
C ILE A 139 10.87 2.68 -3.47
N ARG A 140 10.21 3.32 -2.48
CA ARG A 140 10.50 4.69 -2.07
C ARG A 140 11.90 4.85 -1.49
N ASP A 141 12.32 3.86 -0.69
CA ASP A 141 13.62 3.82 -0.02
C ASP A 141 14.50 2.76 -0.68
N HIS A 142 15.52 3.22 -1.42
CA HIS A 142 16.40 2.36 -2.19
C HIS A 142 17.19 1.38 -1.31
N ARG A 143 17.42 1.73 -0.04
CA ARG A 143 18.23 0.95 0.89
C ARG A 143 17.39 0.01 1.77
N SER A 144 16.07 -0.02 1.57
CA SER A 144 15.19 -0.89 2.34
C SER A 144 15.41 -2.36 2.00
N ILE A 145 15.13 -3.24 2.97
CA ILE A 145 15.19 -4.70 2.78
C ILE A 145 14.22 -5.11 1.66
N ALA A 146 13.01 -4.57 1.63
CA ALA A 146 12.06 -4.80 0.55
C ALA A 146 12.64 -4.46 -0.82
N MET A 147 13.33 -3.32 -0.98
CA MET A 147 13.96 -2.98 -2.25
C MET A 147 15.10 -3.96 -2.60
N ALA A 148 15.92 -4.36 -1.62
CA ALA A 148 16.95 -5.37 -1.84
C ALA A 148 16.34 -6.71 -2.34
N LYS A 149 15.24 -7.15 -1.73
CA LYS A 149 14.49 -8.34 -2.17
C LYS A 149 13.95 -8.20 -3.59
N ILE A 150 13.42 -7.03 -3.96
CA ILE A 150 12.92 -6.72 -5.31
C ILE A 150 14.04 -6.76 -6.36
N LEU A 151 15.26 -6.35 -6.01
CA LEU A 151 16.41 -6.37 -6.91
C LEU A 151 17.09 -7.74 -6.99
N ASP A 152 16.98 -8.55 -5.94
CA ASP A 152 17.55 -9.90 -5.92
C ASP A 152 16.65 -10.91 -6.66
N HIS A 153 16.99 -11.21 -7.92
CA HIS A 153 16.27 -12.17 -8.75
C HIS A 153 16.30 -13.61 -8.22
N SER A 154 17.21 -13.94 -7.30
CA SER A 154 17.28 -15.25 -6.65
C SER A 154 16.34 -15.40 -5.45
N ASP A 155 15.79 -14.29 -4.95
CA ASP A 155 14.82 -14.32 -3.84
C ASP A 155 13.44 -14.78 -4.33
N HIS A 156 13.03 -15.99 -3.95
CA HIS A 156 11.73 -16.54 -4.31
C HIS A 156 10.59 -16.16 -3.35
N SER A 157 10.87 -15.38 -2.30
CA SER A 157 9.85 -14.88 -1.36
C SER A 157 8.96 -13.78 -1.96
N VAL A 158 9.43 -13.12 -3.01
CA VAL A 158 8.68 -12.08 -3.73
C VAL A 158 8.08 -12.65 -5.00
N ASN A 159 6.78 -12.49 -5.16
CA ASN A 159 6.10 -12.88 -6.39
C ASN A 159 6.67 -12.14 -7.61
N THR A 160 6.83 -12.88 -8.71
CA THR A 160 7.37 -12.37 -9.97
C THR A 160 6.62 -11.14 -10.49
N THR A 161 5.29 -11.09 -10.33
CA THR A 161 4.47 -9.95 -10.77
C THR A 161 4.78 -8.69 -9.97
N ASP A 162 4.91 -8.78 -8.64
CA ASP A 162 5.26 -7.62 -7.81
C ASP A 162 6.66 -7.13 -8.12
N ARG A 163 7.59 -8.08 -8.28
CA ARG A 163 8.97 -7.79 -8.65
C ARG A 163 9.03 -7.01 -9.95
N LEU A 164 8.39 -7.50 -11.01
CA LEU A 164 8.35 -6.82 -12.31
C LEU A 164 7.71 -5.45 -12.22
N ALA A 165 6.56 -5.33 -11.54
CA ALA A 165 5.86 -4.07 -11.36
C ALA A 165 6.75 -3.05 -10.62
N CYS A 166 7.33 -3.44 -9.49
CA CYS A 166 8.20 -2.56 -8.68
C CYS A 166 9.47 -2.17 -9.44
N SER A 167 10.17 -3.10 -10.09
CA SER A 167 11.37 -2.79 -10.88
C SER A 167 11.06 -1.81 -12.03
N LEU A 168 9.96 -2.03 -12.75
CA LEU A 168 9.51 -1.14 -13.82
C LEU A 168 9.15 0.25 -13.29
N GLY A 169 8.35 0.28 -12.21
CA GLY A 169 7.91 1.51 -11.58
C GLY A 169 9.09 2.31 -11.03
N TYR A 170 10.07 1.63 -10.44
CA TYR A 170 11.28 2.25 -9.93
C TYR A 170 12.08 2.95 -11.03
N ALA A 171 12.35 2.28 -12.14
CA ALA A 171 13.06 2.89 -13.28
C ALA A 171 12.28 4.08 -13.87
N LYS A 172 10.95 3.95 -14.04
CA LYS A 172 10.10 5.04 -14.55
C LYS A 172 10.05 6.23 -13.60
N LEU A 173 9.91 6.02 -12.30
CA LEU A 173 9.85 7.10 -11.32
C LEU A 173 11.20 7.79 -11.12
N LEU A 174 12.32 7.06 -11.19
CA LEU A 174 13.66 7.66 -11.22
C LEU A 174 13.82 8.62 -12.41
N LYS A 175 13.39 8.19 -13.61
CA LYS A 175 13.41 9.04 -14.81
C LYS A 175 12.44 10.22 -14.71
N PHE A 176 11.26 9.99 -14.15
CA PHE A 176 10.26 11.05 -13.96
C PHE A 176 10.77 12.13 -12.99
N GLN A 177 11.35 11.72 -11.86
CA GLN A 177 11.85 12.66 -10.87
C GLN A 177 13.08 13.43 -11.36
N SER A 178 13.97 12.82 -12.16
CA SER A 178 15.13 13.52 -12.73
C SER A 178 14.71 14.63 -13.70
N GLY A 179 13.73 14.35 -14.57
CA GLY A 179 13.11 15.36 -15.43
C GLY A 179 12.39 16.45 -14.63
N THR A 180 11.78 16.07 -13.50
CA THR A 180 11.15 17.02 -12.57
C THR A 180 12.18 17.80 -11.75
N SER A 181 13.44 17.37 -11.60
CA SER A 181 14.47 18.15 -10.91
C SER A 181 15.26 19.07 -11.83
N ALA A 182 15.06 18.99 -13.15
CA ALA A 182 15.74 19.84 -14.13
C ALA A 182 15.54 21.35 -13.87
N TRP A 183 14.36 21.76 -13.38
CA TRP A 183 14.10 23.16 -13.03
C TRP A 183 14.88 23.65 -11.79
N LEU A 184 15.44 22.75 -10.97
CA LEU A 184 16.34 23.11 -9.86
C LEU A 184 17.72 23.55 -10.36
N GLY A 185 17.96 23.54 -11.68
CA GLY A 185 19.22 23.93 -12.28
C GLY A 185 20.34 22.92 -12.06
N LEU A 186 20.00 21.67 -11.72
CA LEU A 186 20.95 20.59 -11.51
C LEU A 186 21.39 19.94 -12.83
N ASP A 187 20.49 19.88 -13.82
CA ASP A 187 20.78 19.49 -15.20
C ASP A 187 19.76 20.19 -16.12
N GLY A 188 20.22 20.82 -17.21
CA GLY A 188 19.42 21.65 -18.11
C GLY A 188 18.33 20.92 -18.89
N GLY A 189 17.27 20.48 -18.22
CA GLY A 189 16.15 19.72 -18.79
C GLY A 189 14.85 20.51 -19.03
N ALA A 190 13.88 19.81 -19.63
CA ALA A 190 12.78 20.28 -20.49
C ALA A 190 11.65 21.14 -19.86
N PHE A 191 11.68 21.43 -18.56
CA PHE A 191 10.70 22.32 -17.93
C PHE A 191 11.30 23.72 -17.83
N GLY A 192 11.00 24.56 -18.81
CA GLY A 192 11.54 25.92 -18.93
C GLY A 192 11.29 26.78 -17.69
N GLN A 193 12.17 27.76 -17.46
CA GLN A 193 12.01 28.77 -16.42
C GLN A 193 10.63 29.45 -16.54
N PRO A 194 9.85 29.54 -15.45
CA PRO A 194 8.63 30.34 -15.44
C PRO A 194 8.99 31.81 -15.68
N ARG A 195 8.46 32.41 -16.76
CA ARG A 195 8.80 33.78 -17.20
C ARG A 195 8.34 34.89 -16.23
N GLU A 196 7.53 34.56 -15.21
CA GLU A 196 6.86 35.53 -14.33
C GLU A 196 7.06 35.20 -12.84
N CYS A 197 8.25 34.76 -12.44
CA CYS A 197 8.55 34.55 -11.03
C CYS A 197 9.19 35.81 -10.42
N ALA A 198 8.53 36.42 -9.43
CA ALA A 198 9.12 37.49 -8.63
C ALA A 198 10.45 37.00 -8.01
N SER A 199 11.46 37.88 -8.01
CA SER A 199 12.88 37.61 -7.74
C SER A 199 13.25 36.85 -6.45
N ALA A 200 12.29 36.64 -5.53
CA ALA A 200 12.48 35.87 -4.31
C ALA A 200 12.55 34.34 -4.55
N CYS A 201 11.79 33.80 -5.50
CA CYS A 201 11.66 32.35 -5.71
C CYS A 201 12.65 31.75 -6.73
N THR A 202 13.32 32.59 -7.52
CA THR A 202 14.45 32.22 -8.38
C THR A 202 15.80 32.34 -7.68
N SER A 203 15.84 32.62 -6.37
CA SER A 203 17.11 32.70 -5.66
C SER A 203 17.80 31.34 -5.73
N ARG A 204 19.02 31.32 -6.28
CA ARG A 204 19.88 30.11 -6.27
C ARG A 204 20.01 29.55 -4.85
N ALA A 205 19.93 30.41 -3.83
CA ALA A 205 19.91 30.01 -2.43
C ALA A 205 18.75 29.05 -2.10
N LEU A 206 17.52 29.33 -2.54
CA LEU A 206 16.38 28.46 -2.28
C LEU A 206 16.45 27.16 -3.09
N ALA A 207 16.78 27.23 -4.38
CA ALA A 207 16.98 26.04 -5.21
C ALA A 207 18.11 25.15 -4.65
N SER A 208 19.22 25.77 -4.22
CA SER A 208 20.34 25.09 -3.55
C SER A 208 19.95 24.55 -2.18
N HIS A 209 19.11 25.23 -1.40
CA HIS A 209 18.68 24.74 -0.09
C HIS A 209 17.69 23.58 -0.20
N ILE A 210 16.80 23.62 -1.21
CA ILE A 210 15.91 22.53 -1.59
C ILE A 210 16.71 21.33 -2.08
N SER A 211 17.62 21.56 -3.03
CA SER A 211 18.55 20.56 -3.54
C SER A 211 19.35 19.94 -2.40
N MET A 212 19.93 20.76 -1.53
CA MET A 212 20.73 20.31 -0.39
C MET A 212 19.88 19.55 0.62
N ASN A 213 18.65 19.94 0.94
CA ASN A 213 17.80 19.15 1.85
C ASN A 213 17.38 17.80 1.24
N ILE A 214 17.13 17.74 -0.07
CA ILE A 214 16.84 16.48 -0.75
C ILE A 214 18.11 15.61 -0.80
N GLN A 215 19.24 16.17 -1.21
CA GLN A 215 20.51 15.47 -1.46
C GLN A 215 21.25 15.08 -0.17
N THR A 216 21.17 15.86 0.90
CA THR A 216 21.91 15.58 2.16
C THR A 216 21.14 14.65 3.09
N LYS A 217 19.81 14.55 2.96
CA LYS A 217 18.99 13.68 3.82
C LYS A 217 18.48 12.41 3.13
N ARG A 218 18.63 12.28 1.81
CA ARG A 218 18.11 11.13 1.05
C ARG A 218 19.19 10.57 0.13
N HIS A 219 19.11 9.28 -0.12
CA HIS A 219 19.98 8.63 -1.09
C HIS A 219 19.59 9.13 -2.51
N PRO A 220 20.54 9.33 -3.44
CA PRO A 220 20.23 9.81 -4.80
C PRO A 220 19.22 8.94 -5.57
N LEU A 221 19.14 7.66 -5.18
CA LEU A 221 18.26 6.67 -5.79
C LEU A 221 16.92 6.51 -5.05
N ASP A 222 16.65 7.30 -4.00
CA ASP A 222 15.34 7.31 -3.34
C ASP A 222 14.28 7.99 -4.21
N ILE A 223 13.04 7.48 -4.17
CA ILE A 223 11.91 8.07 -4.90
C ILE A 223 11.20 9.08 -4.01
N TRP A 224 11.27 10.36 -4.39
CA TRP A 224 10.71 11.44 -3.56
C TRP A 224 9.59 12.23 -4.21
N ILE A 225 9.22 11.90 -5.46
CA ILE A 225 8.28 12.70 -6.25
C ILE A 225 6.94 12.96 -5.54
N LEU A 226 6.38 11.97 -4.81
CA LEU A 226 5.11 12.13 -4.08
C LEU A 226 5.25 12.61 -2.62
N SER A 227 6.47 12.90 -2.13
CA SER A 227 6.65 13.43 -0.77
C SER A 227 5.87 14.73 -0.57
N LYS A 228 5.34 14.96 0.65
CA LYS A 228 4.72 16.23 1.02
C LYS A 228 5.78 17.32 1.22
N TRP A 229 5.46 18.55 0.82
CA TRP A 229 6.37 19.72 0.84
C TRP A 229 5.90 20.86 1.76
N ASN A 230 4.90 20.57 2.58
CA ASN A 230 4.13 21.51 3.40
C ASN A 230 4.93 22.16 4.54
N GLU A 231 6.04 21.58 5.00
CA GLU A 231 6.91 22.27 5.96
C GLU A 231 7.71 23.39 5.27
N LEU A 232 8.40 23.10 4.18
CA LEU A 232 9.22 24.09 3.46
C LEU A 232 8.38 25.23 2.86
N GLN A 233 7.14 24.97 2.47
CA GLN A 233 6.23 26.00 1.94
C GLN A 233 5.85 27.06 2.99
N ARG A 234 5.66 26.67 4.26
CA ARG A 234 5.34 27.61 5.35
C ARG A 234 6.53 28.43 5.79
N TRP A 235 7.73 27.84 5.82
CA TRP A 235 8.94 28.52 6.30
C TRP A 235 9.54 29.51 5.29
N TYR A 236 9.30 29.32 3.99
CA TYR A 236 10.04 30.05 2.95
C TYR A 236 9.18 30.86 1.96
N GLY A 237 7.86 30.96 2.14
CA GLY A 237 7.02 31.86 1.33
C GLY A 237 7.05 31.54 -0.17
N LEU A 238 7.03 30.25 -0.53
CA LEU A 238 7.24 29.76 -1.89
C LEU A 238 6.07 30.12 -2.84
N CYS A 239 6.36 30.85 -3.93
CA CYS A 239 5.45 31.13 -5.04
C CYS A 239 5.87 30.37 -6.32
N LEU A 240 4.90 29.95 -7.16
CA LEU A 240 5.00 29.24 -8.46
C LEU A 240 5.72 27.87 -8.50
N LEU A 241 6.85 27.68 -7.82
CA LEU A 241 7.52 26.38 -7.69
C LEU A 241 6.65 25.33 -6.99
N CYS A 242 5.78 25.77 -6.08
CA CYS A 242 4.75 24.91 -5.48
C CYS A 242 3.68 24.48 -6.50
N HIS A 243 3.35 25.32 -7.48
CA HIS A 243 2.27 25.04 -8.43
C HIS A 243 2.70 24.00 -9.48
N GLU A 244 3.83 24.20 -10.15
CA GLU A 244 4.34 23.22 -11.14
C GLU A 244 4.75 21.90 -10.48
N ARG A 245 5.31 21.94 -9.26
CA ARG A 245 5.62 20.71 -8.52
C ARG A 245 4.36 19.99 -8.05
N ASN A 246 3.32 20.71 -7.62
CA ASN A 246 2.03 20.08 -7.33
C ASN A 246 1.39 19.51 -8.60
N LYS A 247 1.52 20.16 -9.76
CA LYS A 247 1.13 19.56 -11.05
C LYS A 247 1.91 18.29 -11.35
N ALA A 248 3.23 18.27 -11.13
CA ALA A 248 4.05 17.07 -11.32
C ALA A 248 3.66 15.94 -10.35
N ARG A 249 3.36 16.26 -9.08
CA ARG A 249 2.82 15.30 -8.10
C ARG A 249 1.47 14.74 -8.53
N GLN A 250 0.54 15.61 -8.92
CA GLN A 250 -0.78 15.24 -9.41
C GLN A 250 -0.69 14.38 -10.67
N HIS A 251 0.16 14.76 -11.61
CA HIS A 251 0.41 13.99 -12.83
C HIS A 251 1.01 12.62 -12.50
N CYS A 252 2.05 12.58 -11.66
CA CYS A 252 2.65 11.33 -11.19
C CYS A 252 1.62 10.42 -10.53
N TRP A 253 0.77 10.95 -9.63
CA TRP A 253 -0.29 10.19 -8.96
C TRP A 253 -1.32 9.64 -9.94
N ARG A 254 -1.80 10.46 -10.89
CA ARG A 254 -2.76 10.02 -11.92
C ARG A 254 -2.18 8.89 -12.78
N SER A 255 -0.88 8.95 -13.08
CA SER A 255 -0.18 7.94 -13.87
C SER A 255 0.33 6.75 -13.05
N LEU A 256 0.19 6.76 -11.71
CA LEU A 256 0.86 5.83 -10.81
C LEU A 256 0.56 4.35 -11.12
N PRO A 257 -0.69 3.94 -11.42
CA PRO A 257 -0.95 2.56 -11.82
C PRO A 257 -0.17 2.14 -13.08
N ASN A 258 -0.21 2.98 -14.12
CA ASN A 258 0.49 2.75 -15.39
C ASN A 258 2.02 2.72 -15.25
N VAL A 259 2.56 3.45 -14.28
CA VAL A 259 3.97 3.38 -13.90
C VAL A 259 4.33 1.94 -13.52
N PHE A 260 3.50 1.28 -12.73
CA PHE A 260 3.68 -0.11 -12.31
C PHE A 260 3.18 -1.16 -13.32
N GLY A 261 2.68 -0.74 -14.48
CA GLY A 261 2.13 -1.65 -15.49
C GLY A 261 0.75 -2.20 -15.13
N LEU A 262 0.02 -1.51 -14.24
CA LEU A 262 -1.36 -1.82 -13.89
C LEU A 262 -2.34 -0.99 -14.75
N PRO A 263 -3.60 -1.42 -14.88
CA PRO A 263 -4.68 -0.62 -15.46
C PRO A 263 -4.88 0.72 -14.76
N ASP A 264 -5.67 1.61 -15.36
CA ASP A 264 -5.95 2.90 -14.75
C ASP A 264 -6.75 2.78 -13.43
N TRP A 265 -6.86 3.90 -12.70
CA TRP A 265 -7.51 3.93 -11.40
C TRP A 265 -8.98 3.52 -11.44
N GLU A 266 -9.71 3.80 -12.53
CA GLU A 266 -11.14 3.48 -12.60
C GLU A 266 -11.33 1.98 -12.86
N GLU A 267 -10.55 1.41 -13.77
CA GLU A 267 -10.54 -0.04 -14.00
C GLU A 267 -10.10 -0.81 -12.74
N LEU A 268 -9.05 -0.35 -12.06
CA LEU A 268 -8.60 -0.98 -10.81
C LEU A 268 -9.66 -0.98 -9.71
N LYS A 269 -10.41 0.13 -9.56
CA LYS A 269 -11.52 0.20 -8.59
C LYS A 269 -12.67 -0.73 -8.97
N ALA A 270 -12.94 -0.89 -10.27
CA ALA A 270 -13.97 -1.83 -10.74
C ALA A 270 -13.55 -3.30 -10.57
N LEU A 271 -12.25 -3.58 -10.51
CA LEU A 271 -11.69 -4.91 -10.27
C LEU A 271 -11.57 -5.25 -8.77
N ASP A 272 -11.72 -4.28 -7.87
CA ASP A 272 -11.81 -4.58 -6.45
C ASP A 272 -13.00 -5.48 -6.18
N PHE A 273 -12.75 -6.60 -5.54
CA PHE A 273 -13.80 -7.46 -5.05
C PHE A 273 -14.60 -6.76 -3.94
N GLU A 274 -15.92 -6.70 -4.10
CA GLU A 274 -16.88 -6.23 -3.08
C GLU A 274 -17.32 -7.36 -2.14
#